data_AF-A0A521BVH4-F1
#
_entry.id   AF-A0A521BVH4-F1
#
_cell.length_a   1.000
_cell.length_b   1.000
_cell.length_c   1.000
_cell.angle_alpha   90.00
_cell.angle_beta   90.00
_cell.angle_gamma   90.00
#
_symmetry.space_group_name_H-M   'P 1'
#
loop_
_entity.id
_entity.type
_entity.pdbx_description
1 polymer ?
#
loop_
_entity_poly.entity_id
_entity_poly.type
_entity_poly.pdbx_seq_one_letter_code
_entity_poly.pdbx_strand_id
1 'polypeptide(L)' 'MKKTIGSILAGGGLLGVIYFSYQYFQNSESFEAFGADVAVSTGNYVPIIISAAVMIVGVLVTRMK' A
#
# COMPACT_ATOMS: atom_id res chain seq x y z
N MET A 1 3.60 2.91 25.94
CA MET A 1 2.68 3.69 25.08
C MET A 1 3.24 3.91 23.68
N LYS A 2 4.36 4.62 23.48
CA LYS A 2 4.96 4.86 22.14
C LYS A 2 5.24 3.58 21.34
N LYS A 3 5.81 2.55 21.99
CA LYS A 3 6.03 1.22 21.37
C LYS A 3 4.74 0.55 20.90
N THR A 4 3.69 0.60 21.72
CA THR A 4 2.38 0.03 21.38
C THR A 4 1.76 0.76 20.20
N ILE A 5 1.77 2.09 20.22
CA ILE A 5 1.25 2.93 19.12
C ILE A 5 2.05 2.66 17.83
N GLY A 6 3.38 2.63 17.92
CA GLY A 6 4.24 2.32 16.79
C GLY A 6 3.97 0.94 16.19
N SER A 7 3.80 -0.09 17.03
CA SER A 7 3.47 -1.44 16.56
C SER A 7 2.10 -1.50 15.88
N ILE A 8 1.09 -0.78 16.39
CA ILE A 8 -0.24 -0.70 15.78
C ILE A 8 -0.16 0.02 14.43
N LEU A 9 0.56 1.14 14.35
CA LEU A 9 0.76 1.89 13.10
C LEU A 9 1.52 1.04 12.07
N ALA A 10 2.57 0.35 12.48
CA ALA A 10 3.35 -0.53 11.62
C ALA A 10 2.50 -1.70 11.09
N GLY A 11 1.76 -2.37 11.98
CA GLY A 11 0.86 -3.45 11.62
C GLY A 11 -0.29 -3.01 10.72
N GLY A 12 -0.95 -1.90 11.05
CA GLY A 12 -2.03 -1.32 10.23
C GLY A 12 -1.55 -0.87 8.86
N GLY A 13 -0.40 -0.21 8.78
CA GLY A 13 0.23 0.17 7.51
C GLY A 13 0.58 -1.05 6.66
N LEU A 14 1.14 -2.11 7.25
CA LEU A 14 1.43 -3.36 6.54
C LEU A 14 0.16 -4.01 5.99
N LEU A 15 -0.90 -4.12 6.80
CA LEU A 15 -2.19 -4.64 6.36
C LEU A 15 -2.79 -3.79 5.22
N GLY A 16 -2.67 -2.46 5.32
CA GLY A 16 -3.09 -1.53 4.27
C GLY A 16 -2.35 -1.76 2.97
N VAL A 17 -1.01 -1.91 3.01
CA VAL A 17 -0.21 -2.21 1.81
C VAL A 17 -0.70 -3.49 1.15
N ILE A 18 -0.88 -4.56 1.92
CA ILE A 18 -1.32 -5.86 1.39
C ILE A 18 -2.72 -5.72 0.75
N TYR A 19 -3.67 -5.13 1.47
CA TYR A 19 -5.05 -5.00 1.02
C TYR A 19 -5.18 -4.12 -0.22
N PHE A 20 -4.58 -2.94 -0.22
CA PHE A 20 -4.70 -2.02 -1.36
C PHE A 20 -3.87 -2.46 -2.56
N SER A 21 -2.76 -3.18 -2.35
CA SER A 21 -2.03 -3.79 -3.48
C SER A 21 -2.87 -4.87 -4.13
N TYR A 22 -3.52 -5.73 -3.34
CA TYR A 22 -4.47 -6.71 -3.86
C TYR A 22 -5.60 -6.04 -4.63
N GLN A 23 -6.23 -5.00 -4.07
CA GLN A 23 -7.27 -4.24 -4.77
C GLN A 23 -6.75 -3.60 -6.06
N TYR A 24 -5.55 -3.02 -6.05
CA TYR A 24 -4.96 -2.42 -7.24
C TYR A 24 -4.77 -3.45 -8.36
N PHE A 25 -4.31 -4.67 -8.05
CA PHE A 25 -4.21 -5.73 -9.06
C PHE A 25 -5.58 -6.17 -9.56
N GLN A 26 -6.58 -6.29 -8.69
CA GLN A 26 -7.94 -6.66 -9.09
C GLN A 26 -8.63 -5.61 -9.96
N ASN A 27 -8.34 -4.33 -9.73
CA ASN A 27 -8.93 -3.20 -10.45
C ASN A 27 -8.08 -2.71 -11.63
N SER A 28 -6.91 -3.32 -11.87
CA SER A 28 -6.11 -3.01 -13.05
C SER A 28 -6.71 -3.74 -14.24
N GLU A 29 -7.53 -3.04 -15.01
CA GLU A 29 -8.04 -3.54 -16.28
C GLU A 29 -6.90 -3.56 -17.31
N SER A 30 -6.69 -4.71 -17.94
CA SER A 30 -5.82 -4.84 -19.12
C SER A 30 -6.65 -4.55 -20.37
N PHE A 31 -6.31 -3.49 -21.11
CA PHE A 31 -6.93 -3.19 -22.40
C PHE A 31 -6.00 -3.61 -23.54
N GLU A 32 -6.51 -4.44 -24.45
CA GLU A 32 -5.84 -4.80 -25.70
C GLU A 32 -6.16 -3.71 -26.74
N ALA A 33 -5.17 -2.88 -27.08
CA ALA A 33 -5.34 -1.82 -28.07
C ALA A 33 -4.47 -2.14 -29.29
N PHE A 34 -5.09 -2.32 -30.46
CA PHE A 34 -4.41 -2.63 -31.72
C PHE A 34 -3.57 -3.93 -31.73
N GLY A 35 -3.92 -4.95 -30.94
CA GLY A 35 -3.17 -6.21 -30.86
C GLY A 35 -1.83 -6.10 -30.12
N ALA A 36 -1.62 -5.00 -29.40
CA ALA A 36 -0.58 -4.84 -28.40
C ALA A 36 -1.26 -4.71 -27.03
N ASP A 37 -0.80 -5.52 -26.05
CA ASP A 37 -1.20 -5.39 -24.66
C ASP A 37 -0.63 -4.09 -24.10
N VAL A 38 -1.38 -3.00 -24.25
CA VAL A 38 -1.05 -1.72 -23.61
C VAL A 38 -1.72 -1.74 -22.24
N ALA A 39 -1.00 -2.26 -21.25
CA ALA A 39 -1.40 -2.20 -19.86
C ALA A 39 -1.37 -0.74 -19.38
N VAL A 40 -2.46 0.00 -19.61
CA VAL A 40 -2.68 1.27 -18.94
C VAL A 40 -3.02 0.95 -17.51
N SER A 41 -2.10 1.24 -16.58
CA SER A 41 -2.34 1.08 -15.15
C SER A 41 -3.45 2.05 -14.71
N THR A 42 -4.70 1.59 -14.78
CA THR A 42 -5.90 2.31 -14.34
C THR A 42 -6.14 2.19 -12.84
N GLY A 43 -5.47 1.25 -12.16
CA GLY A 43 -5.56 1.08 -10.72
C GLY A 43 -5.06 2.30 -9.94
N ASN A 44 -5.79 2.71 -8.90
CA ASN A 44 -5.33 3.78 -8.00
C ASN A 44 -4.31 3.24 -6.99
N TYR A 45 -3.03 3.61 -7.16
CA TYR A 45 -1.93 3.19 -6.28
C TYR A 45 -1.71 4.10 -5.06
N VAL A 46 -2.37 5.26 -4.99
CA VAL A 46 -2.19 6.22 -3.88
C VAL A 46 -2.44 5.60 -2.50
N PRO A 47 -3.48 4.76 -2.28
CA PRO A 47 -3.71 4.12 -0.98
C PRO A 47 -2.56 3.20 -0.54
N ILE A 48 -1.85 2.59 -1.50
CA ILE A 48 -0.68 1.74 -1.24
C ILE A 48 0.46 2.59 -0.69
N ILE A 49 0.74 3.74 -1.34
CA ILE A 49 1.80 4.66 -0.91
C ILE A 49 1.51 5.21 0.49
N ILE A 50 0.28 5.62 0.76
CA ILE A 50 -0.12 6.11 2.08
C ILE A 50 0.08 5.02 3.14
N SER A 51 -0.35 3.80 2.86
CA SER A 51 -0.19 2.67 3.79
C SER A 51 1.28 2.35 4.05
N ALA A 52 2.12 2.40 3.02
CA ALA A 52 3.56 2.19 3.14
C ALA A 52 4.22 3.30 3.99
N ALA A 53 3.83 4.56 3.79
CA ALA A 53 4.31 5.68 4.62
C ALA A 53 3.90 5.51 6.09
N VAL A 54 2.64 5.13 6.36
CA VAL A 54 2.16 4.84 7.72
C VAL A 54 2.94 3.69 8.36
N MET A 55 3.22 2.63 7.59
CA MET A 55 4.04 1.51 8.06
C MET A 55 5.44 1.99 8.46
N ILE A 56 6.11 2.77 7.61
CA ILE A 56 7.45 3.33 7.89
C ILE A 56 7.43 4.19 9.14
N VAL A 57 6.45 5.10 9.26
CA VAL A 57 6.30 5.95 10.45
C VAL A 57 6.07 5.09 11.70
N GLY A 58 5.23 4.05 11.63
CA GLY A 58 5.01 3.12 12.74
C GLY A 58 6.29 2.39 13.18
N VAL A 59 7.11 1.96 12.22
CA VAL A 59 8.42 1.34 12.50
C VAL A 59 9.35 2.35 13.17
N LEU A 60 9.44 3.58 12.67
CA LEU A 60 10.27 4.63 13.26
C LEU A 60 9.84 4.94 14.70
N VAL A 61 8.53 5.13 14.94
CA VAL A 61 7.96 5.40 16.27
C VAL A 61 8.22 4.25 17.24
N THR A 62 8.15 3.00 16.76
CA THR A 62 8.49 1.82 17.58
C THR A 62 9.96 1.83 18.03
N ARG A 63 10.85 2.36 17.19
CA ARG A 63 12.30 2.42 17.43
C ARG A 63 12.74 3.64 18.24
N MET A 64 11.88 4.64 18.43
CA MET A 64 12.16 5.79 19.28
C MET A 64 12.19 5.40 20.77
N LYS A 65 13.18 5.88 21.52
CA LYS A 65 13.30 5.67 22.97
C LYS A 65 12.19 6.38 23.76
#